data_AF-A0A2A9NLR6-F1
#
_entry.id   AF-A0A2A9NLR6-F1
#
_cell.length_a   1.000
_cell.length_b   1.000
_cell.length_c   1.000
_cell.angle_alpha   90.00
_cell.angle_beta   90.00
_cell.angle_gamma   90.00
#
_symmetry.space_group_name_H-M   'P 1'
#
loop_
_entity.id
_entity.type
_entity.pdbx_description
1 polymer ?
#
loop_
_entity_poly.entity_id
_entity_poly.type
_entity_poly.pdbx_seq_one_letter_code
_entity_poly.pdbx_strand_id
1 'polypeptide(L)'
;MKLPELKFWAFFGIIWSTTFVSASIVDDIIDAPENAVDCASCHSLLAALQDPARRGDSIFSDIYICAQDHECMDKICIALLVQDDDVCEGMISRQGPIVAHDLREIKSSGQTATKLCAALLGLCQPPDINPFTVSFPRLTPLHPKKFISRGRTPFQVVHFSGVHIDRQYTVTRSQVCCRNYPDHTGPIITPAGPFGSRLCDTPTPLIHESSPVDAFPRNTTDGISNQWLFDAENEGWSEWLDSVALDQVIHMSGSYSRVVPGTNLRIISLNDIYWYKHNFWLYDDDEQQPDPNGILAFTRVWIIAHVPLGHSDALYDQSNCFNQIVQRYHNTIAGQFYGHTHKDRFAVGYSDYAHQSAATANSIGWIAPSITPREANSAFKVYDVDPDTYEIMDAKVFVSDLADPTFQTNRLRAKESLNPAFWHKVTEAFATNDTAFQMYRMFEKRGTGVTACDADCKTGVICQLRALRSKNNCV
;
A
#
# COMPACT_ATOMS: atom_id res chain seq x y z
N MET A 1 14.01 9.56 14.92
CA MET A 1 14.35 10.48 13.81
C MET A 1 13.04 11.16 13.43
N LYS A 2 12.84 12.41 13.86
CA LYS A 2 11.65 13.19 13.47
C LYS A 2 11.95 13.79 12.10
N LEU A 3 11.09 13.56 11.11
CA LEU A 3 11.09 14.39 9.90
C LEU A 3 10.63 15.81 10.30
N PRO A 4 11.15 16.86 9.64
CA PRO A 4 10.94 18.23 10.09
C PRO A 4 9.60 18.80 9.61
N GLU A 5 8.52 18.46 10.31
CA GLU A 5 7.37 19.35 10.38
C GLU A 5 7.81 20.70 11.02
N LEU A 6 7.18 21.79 10.60
CA LEU A 6 7.48 23.20 10.93
C LEU A 6 8.80 23.78 10.34
N LYS A 7 8.72 24.25 9.09
CA LYS A 7 9.32 25.54 8.69
C LYS A 7 8.32 26.42 7.94
N PHE A 8 7.40 26.98 8.70
CA PHE A 8 6.44 27.99 8.25
C PHE A 8 7.01 29.39 8.59
N TRP A 9 7.04 30.31 7.61
CA TRP A 9 7.37 31.76 7.68
C TRP A 9 8.84 32.23 7.73
N ALA A 10 9.38 32.50 6.52
CA ALA A 10 10.33 33.55 6.15
C ALA A 10 10.37 33.66 4.60
N PHE A 11 10.54 34.79 3.90
CA PHE A 11 10.61 36.22 4.28
C PHE A 11 10.09 37.10 3.10
N PHE A 12 10.26 38.44 3.14
CA PHE A 12 9.73 39.39 2.15
C PHE A 12 10.69 39.77 0.98
N GLY A 13 10.20 39.75 -0.26
CA GLY A 13 9.99 40.97 -1.08
C GLY A 13 10.98 41.44 -2.19
N ILE A 14 10.40 41.84 -3.34
CA ILE A 14 10.62 43.10 -4.12
C ILE A 14 11.49 43.12 -5.42
N ILE A 15 10.80 43.42 -6.57
CA ILE A 15 11.17 44.21 -7.80
C ILE A 15 11.66 43.54 -9.14
N TRP A 16 10.78 43.66 -10.18
CA TRP A 16 10.97 43.97 -11.64
C TRP A 16 11.93 43.14 -12.55
N SER A 17 11.71 42.96 -13.87
CA SER A 17 10.70 43.53 -14.80
C SER A 17 10.54 42.79 -16.15
N THR A 18 9.30 42.66 -16.62
CA THR A 18 8.81 42.71 -18.02
C THR A 18 9.49 41.90 -19.15
N THR A 19 8.81 40.83 -19.62
CA THR A 19 8.53 40.60 -21.07
C THR A 19 7.30 39.69 -21.28
N PHE A 20 6.24 40.24 -21.90
CA PHE A 20 5.20 39.59 -22.72
C PHE A 20 4.60 38.21 -22.33
N VAL A 21 3.62 38.22 -21.42
CA VAL A 21 2.30 37.49 -21.46
C VAL A 21 2.27 35.94 -21.54
N SER A 22 3.34 35.23 -21.91
CA SER A 22 3.37 33.74 -21.85
C SER A 22 4.12 33.19 -20.63
N ALA A 23 5.01 33.97 -20.02
CA ALA A 23 5.77 33.54 -18.83
C ALA A 23 4.89 33.45 -17.58
N SER A 24 4.08 34.48 -17.29
CA SER A 24 3.40 34.55 -15.98
C SER A 24 2.47 33.39 -15.68
N ILE A 25 1.79 32.82 -16.68
CA ILE A 25 0.92 31.64 -16.47
C ILE A 25 1.76 30.40 -16.12
N VAL A 26 2.96 30.26 -16.68
CA VAL A 26 3.88 29.17 -16.37
C VAL A 26 4.48 29.38 -14.98
N ASP A 27 4.91 30.59 -14.65
CA ASP A 27 5.39 30.96 -13.31
C ASP A 27 4.29 30.73 -12.24
N ASP A 28 3.06 31.18 -12.51
CA ASP A 28 1.89 30.99 -11.63
C ASP A 28 1.57 29.48 -11.45
N ILE A 29 1.78 28.64 -12.46
CA ILE A 29 1.58 27.18 -12.38
C ILE A 29 2.72 26.49 -11.61
N ILE A 30 3.97 26.94 -11.76
CA ILE A 30 5.14 26.39 -11.08
C ILE A 30 5.12 26.74 -9.59
N ASP A 31 4.71 27.96 -9.23
CA ASP A 31 4.63 28.41 -7.84
C ASP A 31 3.32 27.94 -7.14
N ALA A 32 2.28 27.54 -7.89
CA ALA A 32 0.99 27.15 -7.31
C ALA A 32 1.05 25.95 -6.33
N PRO A 33 1.85 24.88 -6.54
CA PRO A 33 2.01 23.79 -5.57
C PRO A 33 2.62 24.24 -4.23
N GLU A 34 3.62 25.13 -4.25
CA GLU A 34 4.22 25.67 -3.01
C GLU A 34 3.23 26.59 -2.26
N ASN A 35 2.35 27.26 -2.99
CA ASN A 35 1.30 28.13 -2.43
C ASN A 35 -0.01 27.40 -2.08
N ALA A 36 -0.13 26.10 -2.40
CA ALA A 36 -1.32 25.31 -2.08
C ALA A 36 -1.27 24.85 -0.62
N VAL A 37 -2.13 25.46 0.21
CA VAL A 37 -2.18 25.25 1.68
C VAL A 37 -3.51 24.68 2.17
N ASP A 38 -4.49 24.55 1.28
CA ASP A 38 -5.82 24.03 1.59
C ASP A 38 -6.48 23.35 0.37
N CYS A 39 -7.67 22.81 0.59
CA CYS A 39 -8.40 22.09 -0.44
C CYS A 39 -8.83 22.99 -1.61
N ALA A 40 -9.13 24.27 -1.36
CA ALA A 40 -9.59 25.19 -2.40
C ALA A 40 -8.44 25.61 -3.33
N SER A 41 -7.27 25.89 -2.77
CA SER A 41 -6.03 26.12 -3.51
C SER A 41 -5.58 24.88 -4.29
N CYS A 42 -5.72 23.67 -3.73
CA CYS A 42 -5.50 22.43 -4.49
C CYS A 42 -6.46 22.28 -5.69
N HIS A 43 -7.76 22.46 -5.50
CA HIS A 43 -8.73 22.44 -6.61
C HIS A 43 -8.42 23.50 -7.68
N SER A 44 -7.86 24.64 -7.29
CA SER A 44 -7.45 25.72 -8.19
C SER A 44 -6.18 25.36 -8.98
N LEU A 45 -5.21 24.72 -8.32
CA LEU A 45 -4.03 24.11 -8.96
C LEU A 45 -4.45 23.05 -9.99
N LEU A 46 -5.30 22.09 -9.62
CA LEU A 46 -5.79 21.08 -10.56
C LEU A 46 -6.48 21.72 -11.78
N ALA A 47 -7.26 22.80 -11.58
CA ALA A 47 -7.89 23.54 -12.68
C ALA A 47 -6.87 24.20 -13.62
N ALA A 48 -5.81 24.81 -13.09
CA ALA A 48 -4.72 25.40 -13.88
C ALA A 48 -3.96 24.33 -14.69
N LEU A 49 -3.76 23.15 -14.10
CA LEU A 49 -3.09 22.01 -14.72
C LEU A 49 -3.90 21.32 -15.83
N GLN A 50 -5.21 21.57 -15.94
CA GLN A 50 -6.01 20.99 -17.03
C GLN A 50 -5.66 21.56 -18.42
N ASP A 51 -5.16 22.80 -18.52
CA ASP A 51 -4.75 23.35 -19.83
C ASP A 51 -3.52 22.63 -20.42
N PRO A 52 -2.36 22.52 -19.72
CA PRO A 52 -1.23 21.77 -20.26
C PRO A 52 -1.55 20.29 -20.45
N ALA A 53 -2.37 19.68 -19.56
CA ALA A 53 -2.84 18.31 -19.74
C ALA A 53 -3.62 18.12 -21.06
N ARG A 54 -4.49 19.07 -21.45
CA ARG A 54 -5.19 19.04 -22.75
C ARG A 54 -4.29 19.30 -23.95
N ARG A 55 -3.14 19.95 -23.75
CA ARG A 55 -2.16 20.24 -24.81
C ARG A 55 -1.22 19.07 -25.11
N GLY A 56 -1.08 18.11 -24.19
CA GLY A 56 -0.43 16.82 -24.42
C GLY A 56 0.51 16.41 -23.29
N ASP A 57 0.76 15.11 -23.15
CA ASP A 57 1.50 14.52 -22.03
C ASP A 57 2.95 15.01 -21.91
N SER A 58 3.61 15.32 -23.04
CA SER A 58 4.94 15.94 -23.02
C SER A 58 4.85 17.35 -22.44
N ILE A 59 3.99 18.22 -22.96
CA ILE A 59 3.81 19.59 -22.47
C ILE A 59 3.44 19.61 -20.97
N PHE A 60 2.62 18.66 -20.52
CA PHE A 60 2.32 18.50 -19.10
C PHE A 60 3.54 18.09 -18.27
N SER A 61 4.32 17.12 -18.74
CA SER A 61 5.49 16.62 -18.01
C SER A 61 6.66 17.62 -18.06
N ASP A 62 6.86 18.29 -19.18
CA ASP A 62 7.93 19.26 -19.45
C ASP A 62 7.85 20.48 -18.52
N ILE A 63 6.65 20.89 -18.09
CA ILE A 63 6.44 21.93 -17.06
C ILE A 63 7.14 21.58 -15.73
N TYR A 64 7.30 20.31 -15.44
CA TYR A 64 7.94 19.81 -14.22
C TYR A 64 9.34 19.23 -14.45
N ILE A 65 9.69 18.89 -15.70
CA ILE A 65 10.98 18.28 -16.08
C ILE A 65 11.98 19.33 -16.56
N CYS A 66 11.64 20.16 -17.54
CA CYS A 66 12.53 21.17 -18.12
C CYS A 66 11.81 22.10 -19.12
N ALA A 67 11.83 23.41 -18.87
CA ALA A 67 12.04 24.36 -19.96
C ALA A 67 13.55 24.43 -20.28
N GLN A 68 13.88 24.38 -21.56
CA GLN A 68 15.26 24.55 -22.04
C GLN A 68 15.82 25.93 -21.66
N ASP A 69 17.14 26.03 -21.56
CA ASP A 69 17.91 27.21 -21.09
C ASP A 69 17.90 27.47 -19.56
N HIS A 70 18.58 26.58 -18.81
CA HIS A 70 19.27 26.88 -17.53
C HIS A 70 18.51 27.47 -16.33
N GLU A 71 17.22 27.80 -16.43
CA GLU A 71 16.41 28.40 -15.35
C GLU A 71 15.15 27.59 -15.00
N CYS A 72 15.06 26.31 -15.41
CA CYS A 72 13.89 25.46 -15.14
C CYS A 72 14.22 24.18 -14.34
N MET A 73 15.24 24.25 -13.49
CA MET A 73 15.55 23.27 -12.46
C MET A 73 15.68 24.02 -11.14
N ASP A 74 14.65 23.95 -10.28
CA ASP A 74 14.80 24.12 -8.82
C ASP A 74 13.46 23.99 -8.03
N LYS A 75 12.26 24.15 -8.61
CA LYS A 75 11.11 24.64 -7.81
C LYS A 75 10.00 23.72 -7.26
N ILE A 76 9.90 22.42 -7.60
CA ILE A 76 8.85 21.55 -6.99
C ILE A 76 9.44 20.27 -6.39
N CYS A 77 9.99 19.37 -7.20
CA CYS A 77 10.64 18.17 -6.67
C CYS A 77 11.95 18.52 -5.91
N ILE A 78 12.63 19.59 -6.36
CA ILE A 78 13.94 20.05 -5.89
C ILE A 78 13.83 21.06 -4.73
N ALA A 79 12.94 22.06 -4.77
CA ALA A 79 12.79 23.05 -3.70
C ALA A 79 12.26 22.44 -2.39
N LEU A 80 11.42 21.40 -2.52
CA LEU A 80 10.99 20.58 -1.40
C LEU A 80 12.06 19.56 -0.93
N LEU A 81 13.23 19.52 -1.60
CA LEU A 81 14.40 18.66 -1.34
C LEU A 81 14.03 17.17 -1.23
N VAL A 82 13.20 16.67 -2.16
CA VAL A 82 12.56 15.37 -2.01
C VAL A 82 13.45 14.22 -2.50
N GLN A 83 14.03 14.31 -3.71
CA GLN A 83 14.90 13.30 -4.33
C GLN A 83 15.96 13.98 -5.24
N ASP A 84 16.91 13.18 -5.74
CA ASP A 84 17.92 13.61 -6.73
C ASP A 84 17.29 13.87 -8.13
N ASP A 85 17.97 14.68 -8.94
CA ASP A 85 17.48 15.20 -10.24
C ASP A 85 16.97 14.12 -11.20
N ASP A 86 17.74 13.04 -11.38
CA ASP A 86 17.43 11.93 -12.29
C ASP A 86 16.24 11.07 -11.80
N VAL A 87 16.08 10.97 -10.48
CA VAL A 87 14.92 10.33 -9.84
C VAL A 87 13.67 11.16 -10.03
N CYS A 88 13.75 12.49 -9.89
CA CYS A 88 12.64 13.40 -10.16
C CYS A 88 12.20 13.33 -11.64
N GLU A 89 13.14 13.47 -12.59
CA GLU A 89 12.85 13.31 -14.04
C GLU A 89 12.25 11.94 -14.36
N GLY A 90 12.86 10.87 -13.82
CA GLY A 90 12.40 9.49 -14.02
C GLY A 90 11.01 9.22 -13.44
N MET A 91 10.64 9.85 -12.32
CA MET A 91 9.31 9.74 -11.73
C MET A 91 8.27 10.51 -12.54
N ILE A 92 8.56 11.77 -12.89
CA ILE A 92 7.63 12.64 -13.60
C ILE A 92 7.37 12.11 -15.02
N SER A 93 8.42 11.71 -15.76
CA SER A 93 8.27 11.15 -17.12
C SER A 93 7.46 9.86 -17.18
N ARG A 94 7.27 9.18 -16.04
CA ARG A 94 6.52 7.92 -15.91
C ARG A 94 5.11 8.11 -15.38
N GLN A 95 4.92 8.96 -14.36
CA GLN A 95 3.62 9.17 -13.70
C GLN A 95 2.87 10.40 -14.24
N GLY A 96 3.58 11.41 -14.74
CA GLY A 96 3.02 12.65 -15.30
C GLY A 96 1.98 12.43 -16.40
N PRO A 97 2.20 11.54 -17.39
CA PRO A 97 1.19 11.21 -18.41
C PRO A 97 -0.11 10.62 -17.85
N ILE A 98 -0.05 9.94 -16.70
CA ILE A 98 -1.24 9.38 -16.04
C ILE A 98 -2.04 10.50 -15.37
N VAL A 99 -1.37 11.36 -14.60
CA VAL A 99 -2.02 12.54 -13.99
C VAL A 99 -2.55 13.50 -15.05
N ALA A 100 -1.87 13.64 -16.19
CA ALA A 100 -2.36 14.38 -17.35
C ALA A 100 -3.63 13.76 -17.95
N HIS A 101 -3.75 12.43 -17.97
CA HIS A 101 -4.96 11.73 -18.38
C HIS A 101 -6.11 12.01 -17.40
N ASP A 102 -5.91 11.79 -16.09
CA ASP A 102 -6.93 12.05 -15.07
C ASP A 102 -7.49 13.47 -15.17
N LEU A 103 -6.60 14.47 -15.31
CA LEU A 103 -6.93 15.89 -15.43
C LEU A 103 -7.68 16.26 -16.72
N ARG A 104 -7.68 15.42 -17.76
CA ARG A 104 -8.52 15.62 -18.96
C ARG A 104 -9.95 15.16 -18.71
N GLU A 105 -10.13 14.05 -18.01
CA GLU A 105 -11.43 13.39 -17.84
C GLU A 105 -12.26 13.95 -16.67
N ILE A 106 -11.64 14.42 -15.59
CA ILE A 106 -12.37 14.88 -14.39
C ILE A 106 -12.67 16.38 -14.32
N LYS A 107 -13.67 16.73 -13.51
CA LYS A 107 -13.90 18.11 -13.07
C LYS A 107 -12.91 18.47 -11.97
N SER A 108 -12.15 19.55 -12.18
CA SER A 108 -11.17 20.08 -11.21
C SER A 108 -11.77 20.52 -9.86
N SER A 109 -13.10 20.64 -9.74
CA SER A 109 -13.85 20.90 -8.50
C SER A 109 -14.78 19.75 -8.07
N GLY A 110 -14.68 18.59 -8.73
CA GLY A 110 -15.48 17.39 -8.44
C GLY A 110 -14.95 16.58 -7.25
N GLN A 111 -15.73 15.57 -6.83
CA GLN A 111 -15.33 14.68 -5.74
C GLN A 111 -14.05 13.89 -6.07
N THR A 112 -13.85 13.49 -7.33
CA THR A 112 -12.62 12.80 -7.75
C THR A 112 -11.41 13.72 -7.62
N ALA A 113 -11.52 15.00 -7.98
CA ALA A 113 -10.49 16.00 -7.71
C ALA A 113 -10.22 16.18 -6.20
N THR A 114 -11.24 16.14 -5.32
CA THR A 114 -11.04 16.16 -3.87
C THR A 114 -10.29 14.92 -3.37
N LYS A 115 -10.60 13.73 -3.92
CA LYS A 115 -9.88 12.49 -3.60
C LYS A 115 -8.42 12.55 -4.07
N LEU A 116 -8.17 13.09 -5.27
CA LEU A 116 -6.82 13.28 -5.84
C LEU A 116 -6.00 14.25 -5.00
N CYS A 117 -6.56 15.42 -4.64
CA CYS A 117 -5.96 16.37 -3.70
C CYS A 117 -5.63 15.77 -2.32
N ALA A 118 -6.51 14.93 -1.79
CA ALA A 118 -6.31 14.26 -0.51
C ALA A 118 -5.23 13.15 -0.57
N ALA A 119 -5.05 12.51 -1.74
CA ALA A 119 -4.08 11.44 -1.93
C ALA A 119 -2.68 11.94 -2.30
N LEU A 120 -2.58 12.93 -3.20
CA LEU A 120 -1.31 13.47 -3.68
C LEU A 120 -0.69 14.49 -2.73
N LEU A 121 -1.49 15.45 -2.23
CA LEU A 121 -0.98 16.63 -1.52
C LEU A 121 -1.40 16.68 -0.04
N GLY A 122 -2.36 15.85 0.40
CA GLY A 122 -2.89 15.87 1.76
C GLY A 122 -3.70 17.13 2.11
N LEU A 123 -3.97 18.01 1.14
CA LEU A 123 -4.58 19.34 1.34
C LEU A 123 -6.11 19.30 1.47
N CYS A 124 -6.75 18.21 1.02
CA CYS A 124 -8.18 17.97 1.21
C CYS A 124 -8.40 16.87 2.25
N GLN A 125 -9.47 17.00 3.04
CA GLN A 125 -10.02 15.87 3.76
C GLN A 125 -10.63 14.88 2.74
N PRO A 126 -10.36 13.56 2.84
CA PRO A 126 -11.00 12.58 1.98
C PRO A 126 -12.53 12.68 2.11
N PRO A 127 -13.28 12.68 0.99
CA PRO A 127 -14.73 12.78 1.05
C PRO A 127 -15.36 11.55 1.72
N ASP A 128 -16.59 11.74 2.21
CA ASP A 128 -17.40 10.64 2.76
C ASP A 128 -17.61 9.52 1.73
N ILE A 129 -17.71 8.28 2.23
CA ILE A 129 -18.06 7.10 1.43
C ILE A 129 -19.39 7.37 0.70
N ASN A 130 -19.36 7.21 -0.61
CA ASN A 130 -20.54 7.30 -1.45
C ASN A 130 -21.49 6.12 -1.19
N PRO A 131 -22.83 6.33 -1.16
CA PRO A 131 -23.80 5.27 -0.90
C PRO A 131 -23.78 4.14 -1.95
N PHE A 132 -23.10 3.04 -1.61
CA PHE A 132 -23.11 1.81 -2.41
C PHE A 132 -23.46 0.61 -1.53
N THR A 133 -24.33 -0.28 -2.03
CA THR A 133 -24.70 -1.54 -1.37
C THR A 133 -24.34 -2.71 -2.27
N VAL A 134 -23.47 -3.60 -1.79
CA VAL A 134 -23.08 -4.80 -2.53
C VAL A 134 -24.29 -5.73 -2.70
N SER A 135 -24.62 -6.06 -3.96
CA SER A 135 -25.66 -7.03 -4.27
C SER A 135 -25.15 -8.45 -4.04
N PHE A 136 -25.82 -9.22 -3.18
CA PHE A 136 -25.44 -10.60 -2.89
C PHE A 136 -26.38 -11.58 -3.59
N PRO A 137 -25.87 -12.54 -4.40
CA PRO A 137 -26.70 -13.45 -5.19
C PRO A 137 -27.47 -14.49 -4.35
N ARG A 138 -27.21 -14.56 -3.04
CA ARG A 138 -27.90 -15.44 -2.09
C ARG A 138 -28.11 -14.71 -0.77
N LEU A 139 -29.27 -14.94 -0.14
CA LEU A 139 -29.59 -14.46 1.20
C LEU A 139 -28.62 -15.01 2.26
N THR A 140 -28.47 -14.29 3.37
CA THR A 140 -27.69 -14.75 4.53
C THR A 140 -28.32 -16.02 5.12
N PRO A 141 -27.56 -17.11 5.35
CA PRO A 141 -28.11 -18.32 5.97
C PRO A 141 -28.65 -18.03 7.37
N LEU A 142 -29.90 -18.44 7.64
CA LEU A 142 -30.53 -18.33 8.96
C LEU A 142 -29.72 -19.02 10.07
N HIS A 143 -29.02 -20.09 9.72
CA HIS A 143 -28.10 -20.81 10.59
C HIS A 143 -26.73 -20.90 9.91
N PRO A 144 -25.81 -19.95 10.17
CA PRO A 144 -24.46 -20.00 9.64
C PRO A 144 -23.74 -21.29 10.08
N LYS A 145 -23.02 -21.93 9.16
CA LYS A 145 -22.19 -23.08 9.51
C LYS A 145 -21.08 -22.61 10.46
N LYS A 146 -21.10 -23.10 11.70
CA LYS A 146 -19.96 -23.00 12.62
C LYS A 146 -18.94 -24.07 12.27
N PHE A 147 -17.69 -23.67 12.10
CA PHE A 147 -16.56 -24.59 12.01
C PHE A 147 -16.05 -24.87 13.41
N ILE A 148 -15.61 -26.10 13.67
CA ILE A 148 -15.17 -26.55 15.00
C ILE A 148 -13.92 -27.41 14.77
N SER A 149 -12.82 -27.05 15.43
CA SER A 149 -11.58 -27.82 15.42
C SER A 149 -11.84 -29.20 16.03
N ARG A 150 -11.25 -30.25 15.44
CA ARG A 150 -11.26 -31.60 16.01
C ARG A 150 -9.98 -31.90 16.82
N GLY A 151 -9.19 -30.86 17.14
CA GLY A 151 -7.91 -31.01 17.86
C GLY A 151 -6.84 -31.73 17.05
N ARG A 152 -6.93 -31.70 15.71
CA ARG A 152 -5.93 -32.30 14.82
C ARG A 152 -4.66 -31.46 14.80
N THR A 153 -3.53 -32.10 14.53
CA THR A 153 -2.23 -31.41 14.38
C THR A 153 -2.33 -30.30 13.32
N PRO A 154 -1.98 -29.04 13.67
CA PRO A 154 -1.94 -27.95 12.71
C PRO A 154 -0.95 -28.19 11.57
N PHE A 155 -1.26 -27.70 10.38
CA PHE A 155 -0.32 -27.63 9.25
C PHE A 155 0.32 -26.24 9.19
N GLN A 156 1.46 -26.11 8.49
CA GLN A 156 2.19 -24.85 8.41
C GLN A 156 1.96 -24.15 7.08
N VAL A 157 1.80 -22.82 7.10
CA VAL A 157 1.79 -21.96 5.91
C VAL A 157 2.82 -20.86 6.08
N VAL A 158 3.64 -20.63 5.04
CA VAL A 158 4.62 -19.55 5.00
C VAL A 158 4.04 -18.37 4.24
N HIS A 159 4.24 -17.15 4.73
CA HIS A 159 3.82 -15.90 4.09
C HIS A 159 5.05 -15.00 3.93
N PHE A 160 5.42 -14.83 2.67
CA PHE A 160 6.44 -13.91 2.17
C PHE A 160 5.78 -12.66 1.61
N SER A 161 6.30 -11.47 1.93
CA SER A 161 5.80 -10.21 1.40
C SER A 161 6.90 -9.15 1.37
N GLY A 162 6.65 -8.04 0.67
CA GLY A 162 7.61 -6.94 0.49
C GLY A 162 8.99 -7.45 0.09
N VAL A 163 9.08 -8.18 -1.02
CA VAL A 163 10.37 -8.75 -1.47
C VAL A 163 11.28 -7.64 -1.97
N HIS A 164 10.77 -6.77 -2.86
CA HIS A 164 11.45 -5.69 -3.59
C HIS A 164 12.81 -6.12 -4.13
N ILE A 165 12.88 -6.37 -5.44
CA ILE A 165 14.05 -6.98 -6.07
C ILE A 165 14.85 -5.89 -6.81
N ASP A 166 16.00 -5.55 -6.26
CA ASP A 166 17.03 -4.81 -6.97
C ASP A 166 17.87 -5.74 -7.85
N ARG A 167 17.54 -5.76 -9.15
CA ARG A 167 18.30 -6.51 -10.16
C ARG A 167 19.72 -5.97 -10.39
N GLN A 168 20.06 -4.80 -9.85
CA GLN A 168 21.36 -4.13 -9.96
C GLN A 168 22.17 -4.16 -8.64
N TYR A 169 21.72 -4.90 -7.62
CA TYR A 169 22.38 -4.96 -6.31
C TYR A 169 23.82 -5.48 -6.39
N THR A 170 24.79 -4.74 -5.85
CA THR A 170 26.21 -5.10 -5.85
C THR A 170 26.79 -5.26 -4.45
N VAL A 171 27.44 -6.41 -4.21
CA VAL A 171 28.09 -6.73 -2.93
C VAL A 171 29.46 -6.05 -2.82
N THR A 172 29.89 -5.69 -1.61
CA THR A 172 31.24 -5.20 -1.24
C THR A 172 31.67 -3.81 -1.74
N ARG A 173 30.87 -3.12 -2.55
CA ARG A 173 31.02 -1.68 -2.85
C ARG A 173 29.64 -1.03 -2.90
N SER A 174 29.49 0.17 -2.36
CA SER A 174 28.24 0.93 -2.49
C SER A 174 28.44 2.43 -2.31
N GLN A 175 27.73 3.21 -3.12
CA GLN A 175 27.01 4.40 -2.66
C GLN A 175 25.79 4.63 -3.56
N VAL A 176 24.69 5.04 -2.91
CA VAL A 176 23.29 5.00 -3.37
C VAL A 176 22.76 3.57 -3.65
N CYS A 177 21.67 3.22 -2.96
CA CYS A 177 20.84 2.01 -3.13
C CYS A 177 21.54 0.64 -3.26
N CYS A 178 22.81 0.53 -2.85
CA CYS A 178 23.65 -0.67 -3.03
C CYS A 178 23.91 -1.05 -4.50
N ARG A 179 23.99 -0.04 -5.37
CA ARG A 179 24.36 -0.19 -6.79
C ARG A 179 25.73 0.44 -7.06
N ASN A 180 26.23 0.26 -8.28
CA ASN A 180 27.38 0.98 -8.80
C ASN A 180 26.91 2.09 -9.75
N TYR A 181 27.09 3.35 -9.34
CA TYR A 181 26.84 4.53 -10.18
C TYR A 181 28.18 5.10 -10.72
N PRO A 182 28.27 5.53 -12.00
CA PRO A 182 29.56 5.89 -12.62
C PRO A 182 30.23 7.18 -12.10
N ASP A 183 29.45 8.04 -11.49
CA ASP A 183 29.73 9.43 -11.09
C ASP A 183 30.08 9.58 -9.60
N HIS A 184 29.79 8.57 -8.78
CA HIS A 184 30.11 8.57 -7.36
C HIS A 184 31.62 8.45 -7.08
N THR A 185 32.16 9.46 -6.40
CA THR A 185 33.59 9.58 -6.05
C THR A 185 33.88 9.60 -4.53
N GLY A 186 32.85 9.40 -3.71
CA GLY A 186 32.94 9.45 -2.24
C GLY A 186 33.51 8.19 -1.57
N PRO A 187 33.96 8.28 -0.30
CA PRO A 187 34.43 7.13 0.48
C PRO A 187 33.26 6.26 0.95
N ILE A 188 33.36 4.94 0.74
CA ILE A 188 32.35 3.95 1.13
C ILE A 188 32.26 3.85 2.66
N ILE A 189 31.11 4.22 3.24
CA ILE A 189 30.90 4.26 4.69
C ILE A 189 30.51 2.88 5.26
N THR A 190 29.60 2.17 4.58
CA THR A 190 29.12 0.84 4.98
C THR A 190 28.96 -0.03 3.72
N PRO A 191 29.74 -1.11 3.55
CA PRO A 191 29.66 -1.95 2.36
C PRO A 191 28.39 -2.82 2.36
N ALA A 192 27.77 -2.96 1.19
CA ALA A 192 26.61 -3.81 0.96
C ALA A 192 26.94 -5.31 1.17
N GLY A 193 26.11 -6.01 1.96
CA GLY A 193 26.27 -7.43 2.28
C GLY A 193 25.67 -8.37 1.22
N PRO A 194 26.05 -9.67 1.19
CA PRO A 194 25.60 -10.60 0.15
C PRO A 194 24.12 -11.01 0.24
N PHE A 195 23.45 -10.70 1.36
CA PHE A 195 22.03 -11.03 1.61
C PHE A 195 21.16 -9.77 1.76
N GLY A 196 21.59 -8.65 1.15
CA GLY A 196 20.96 -7.34 1.30
C GLY A 196 21.67 -6.44 2.32
N SER A 197 21.17 -5.21 2.42
CA SER A 197 21.67 -4.15 3.30
C SER A 197 20.54 -3.16 3.61
N ARG A 198 20.60 -2.47 4.76
CA ARG A 198 19.61 -1.45 5.10
C ARG A 198 19.60 -0.32 4.05
N LEU A 199 18.43 0.26 3.82
CA LEU A 199 18.13 1.23 2.77
C LEU A 199 18.27 0.72 1.31
N CYS A 200 18.47 -0.58 1.12
CA CYS A 200 18.56 -1.22 -0.20
C CYS A 200 17.55 -2.36 -0.33
N ASP A 201 17.22 -2.70 -1.57
CA ASP A 201 16.34 -3.81 -1.92
C ASP A 201 17.12 -5.13 -2.14
N THR A 202 16.40 -6.23 -2.41
CA THR A 202 16.95 -7.60 -2.40
C THR A 202 17.53 -8.04 -3.75
N PRO A 203 18.53 -8.93 -3.81
CA PRO A 203 19.12 -9.36 -5.07
C PRO A 203 18.18 -10.23 -5.95
N THR A 204 18.59 -10.42 -7.21
CA THR A 204 17.77 -10.60 -8.42
C THR A 204 16.69 -11.70 -8.54
N PRO A 205 16.76 -12.93 -7.95
CA PRO A 205 15.88 -14.01 -8.40
C PRO A 205 14.48 -14.02 -7.74
N LEU A 206 13.57 -13.15 -8.21
CA LEU A 206 12.10 -13.32 -8.25
C LEU A 206 11.37 -12.05 -8.77
N ILE A 207 10.11 -12.25 -9.16
CA ILE A 207 9.05 -11.24 -9.43
C ILE A 207 9.19 -10.29 -10.65
N HIS A 208 8.03 -9.97 -11.20
CA HIS A 208 7.73 -8.90 -12.14
C HIS A 208 6.69 -7.99 -11.48
N GLU A 209 6.68 -6.72 -11.85
CA GLU A 209 5.81 -5.67 -11.30
C GLU A 209 5.35 -4.77 -12.46
N SER A 210 4.29 -3.99 -12.26
CA SER A 210 3.89 -2.97 -13.24
C SER A 210 5.00 -1.93 -13.44
N SER A 211 5.03 -1.33 -14.63
CA SER A 211 5.95 -0.25 -14.98
C SER A 211 5.16 0.83 -15.72
N PRO A 212 4.83 1.97 -15.08
CA PRO A 212 5.26 2.40 -13.74
C PRO A 212 4.73 1.52 -12.60
N VAL A 213 5.41 1.56 -11.44
CA VAL A 213 4.94 0.91 -10.21
C VAL A 213 3.56 1.41 -9.82
N ASP A 214 2.74 0.54 -9.22
CA ASP A 214 1.36 0.79 -8.78
C ASP A 214 0.35 1.18 -9.88
N ALA A 215 0.79 1.42 -11.12
CA ALA A 215 -0.08 1.82 -12.22
C ALA A 215 -0.85 0.61 -12.79
N PHE A 216 -2.14 0.50 -12.46
CA PHE A 216 -3.07 -0.51 -12.99
C PHE A 216 -4.34 0.16 -13.56
N PRO A 217 -4.46 0.31 -14.89
CA PRO A 217 -5.59 0.99 -15.53
C PRO A 217 -6.90 0.23 -15.36
N ARG A 218 -8.01 0.97 -15.30
CA ARG A 218 -9.36 0.42 -15.23
C ARG A 218 -9.75 -0.13 -16.60
N ASN A 219 -10.70 -1.07 -16.63
CA ASN A 219 -11.29 -1.57 -17.87
C ASN A 219 -12.17 -0.52 -18.60
N THR A 220 -12.36 0.65 -17.99
CA THR A 220 -12.99 1.84 -18.55
C THR A 220 -11.97 2.87 -19.07
N THR A 221 -10.67 2.69 -18.78
CA THR A 221 -9.57 3.52 -19.31
C THR A 221 -9.24 3.09 -20.74
N ASP A 222 -9.37 3.99 -21.71
CA ASP A 222 -9.11 3.67 -23.12
C ASP A 222 -7.60 3.59 -23.46
N GLY A 223 -7.25 2.64 -24.34
CA GLY A 223 -5.95 2.60 -25.02
C GLY A 223 -4.75 2.04 -24.22
N ILE A 224 -4.93 1.67 -22.95
CA ILE A 224 -3.85 1.14 -22.09
C ILE A 224 -4.33 -0.08 -21.27
N SER A 225 -3.43 -1.03 -21.00
CA SER A 225 -3.74 -2.23 -20.21
C SER A 225 -2.48 -2.89 -19.64
N ASN A 226 -2.61 -3.49 -18.46
CA ASN A 226 -1.58 -4.33 -17.84
C ASN A 226 -1.63 -5.79 -18.31
N GLN A 227 -2.33 -6.11 -19.42
CA GLN A 227 -2.46 -7.48 -19.93
C GLN A 227 -1.11 -8.20 -20.06
N TRP A 228 -0.07 -7.51 -20.53
CA TRP A 228 1.28 -8.07 -20.65
C TRP A 228 1.86 -8.61 -19.32
N LEU A 229 1.48 -8.00 -18.19
CA LEU A 229 1.90 -8.43 -16.86
C LEU A 229 1.10 -9.66 -16.45
N PHE A 230 -0.21 -9.68 -16.66
CA PHE A 230 -1.07 -10.84 -16.38
C PHE A 230 -0.69 -12.05 -17.24
N ASP A 231 -0.27 -11.84 -18.49
CA ASP A 231 0.26 -12.88 -19.38
C ASP A 231 1.56 -13.48 -18.82
N ALA A 232 2.47 -12.63 -18.31
CA ALA A 232 3.72 -13.06 -17.67
C ALA A 232 3.50 -13.75 -16.30
N GLU A 233 2.53 -13.29 -15.51
CA GLU A 233 2.09 -13.95 -14.26
C GLU A 233 1.48 -15.32 -14.54
N ASN A 234 0.67 -15.45 -15.59
CA ASN A 234 0.10 -16.72 -16.03
C ASN A 234 1.18 -17.74 -16.42
N GLU A 235 2.15 -17.34 -17.25
CA GLU A 235 3.28 -18.21 -17.61
C GLU A 235 4.09 -18.59 -16.36
N GLY A 236 4.48 -17.60 -15.56
CA GLY A 236 5.34 -17.78 -14.38
C GLY A 236 4.70 -18.53 -13.21
N TRP A 237 3.37 -18.51 -13.06
CA TRP A 237 2.65 -19.23 -11.99
C TRP A 237 2.04 -20.55 -12.46
N SER A 238 2.30 -20.99 -13.70
CA SER A 238 1.76 -22.23 -14.28
C SER A 238 2.13 -23.50 -13.52
N GLU A 239 3.24 -23.52 -12.78
CA GLU A 239 3.60 -24.63 -11.87
C GLU A 239 2.76 -24.67 -10.59
N TRP A 240 2.15 -23.54 -10.19
CA TRP A 240 1.48 -23.36 -8.89
C TRP A 240 -0.03 -23.19 -8.99
N LEU A 241 -0.57 -22.94 -10.18
CA LEU A 241 -1.99 -22.69 -10.43
C LEU A 241 -2.56 -23.73 -11.40
N ASP A 242 -3.84 -24.06 -11.24
CA ASP A 242 -4.57 -24.88 -12.22
C ASP A 242 -5.07 -24.00 -13.38
N SER A 243 -5.45 -24.62 -14.50
CA SER A 243 -5.86 -23.88 -15.70
C SER A 243 -7.05 -22.94 -15.49
N VAL A 244 -7.90 -23.19 -14.49
CA VAL A 244 -9.00 -22.29 -14.14
C VAL A 244 -8.49 -21.07 -13.39
N ALA A 245 -7.58 -21.24 -12.43
CA ALA A 245 -6.97 -20.11 -11.74
C ALA A 245 -6.07 -19.28 -12.67
N LEU A 246 -5.37 -19.92 -13.62
CA LEU A 246 -4.58 -19.26 -14.66
C LEU A 246 -5.44 -18.43 -15.62
N ASP A 247 -6.58 -18.97 -16.06
CA ASP A 247 -7.57 -18.22 -16.86
C ASP A 247 -8.14 -17.02 -16.09
N GLN A 248 -8.30 -17.13 -14.76
CA GLN A 248 -8.70 -16.01 -13.91
C GLN A 248 -7.62 -14.92 -13.82
N VAL A 249 -6.33 -15.24 -13.71
CA VAL A 249 -5.25 -14.23 -13.72
C VAL A 249 -5.36 -13.32 -14.95
N ILE A 250 -5.58 -13.91 -16.13
CA ILE A 250 -5.77 -13.18 -17.40
C ILE A 250 -7.03 -12.32 -17.37
N HIS A 251 -8.19 -12.92 -17.08
CA HIS A 251 -9.49 -12.28 -17.31
C HIS A 251 -10.06 -11.53 -16.09
N MET A 252 -9.41 -11.60 -14.92
CA MET A 252 -9.82 -10.94 -13.68
C MET A 252 -8.71 -10.03 -13.11
N SER A 253 -7.92 -9.42 -14.01
CA SER A 253 -6.93 -8.38 -13.68
C SER A 253 -5.88 -8.81 -12.64
N GLY A 254 -5.28 -10.00 -12.82
CA GLY A 254 -4.32 -10.59 -11.89
C GLY A 254 -4.95 -11.30 -10.67
N SER A 255 -6.26 -11.15 -10.46
CA SER A 255 -6.97 -11.83 -9.38
C SER A 255 -7.32 -13.27 -9.75
N TYR A 256 -7.28 -14.20 -8.80
CA TYR A 256 -7.69 -15.59 -9.03
C TYR A 256 -8.25 -16.25 -7.79
N SER A 257 -8.94 -17.38 -7.95
CA SER A 257 -9.34 -18.23 -6.82
C SER A 257 -9.12 -19.71 -7.10
N ARG A 258 -8.53 -20.42 -6.14
CA ARG A 258 -8.31 -21.87 -6.26
C ARG A 258 -8.59 -22.61 -4.96
N VAL A 259 -8.91 -23.90 -5.06
CA VAL A 259 -8.86 -24.80 -3.90
C VAL A 259 -7.41 -25.26 -3.73
N VAL A 260 -6.91 -25.26 -2.50
CA VAL A 260 -5.57 -25.74 -2.17
C VAL A 260 -5.56 -27.27 -2.26
N PRO A 261 -4.67 -27.89 -3.08
CA PRO A 261 -4.64 -29.33 -3.30
C PRO A 261 -4.64 -30.16 -2.01
N GLY A 262 -5.44 -31.23 -1.96
CA GLY A 262 -5.56 -32.09 -0.78
C GLY A 262 -6.37 -31.51 0.39
N THR A 263 -6.98 -30.33 0.23
CA THR A 263 -7.77 -29.66 1.27
C THR A 263 -9.15 -29.21 0.76
N ASN A 264 -9.98 -28.65 1.64
CA ASN A 264 -11.20 -27.92 1.28
C ASN A 264 -11.05 -26.40 1.43
N LEU A 265 -9.83 -25.90 1.64
CA LEU A 265 -9.55 -24.47 1.71
C LEU A 265 -9.52 -23.90 0.30
N ARG A 266 -10.32 -22.87 0.05
CA ARG A 266 -10.20 -22.02 -1.14
C ARG A 266 -9.46 -20.74 -0.76
N ILE A 267 -8.56 -20.29 -1.61
CA ILE A 267 -7.88 -18.99 -1.54
C ILE A 267 -8.49 -18.09 -2.62
N ILE A 268 -8.68 -16.81 -2.34
CA ILE A 268 -8.75 -15.74 -3.36
C ILE A 268 -7.45 -14.94 -3.25
N SER A 269 -6.77 -14.76 -4.36
CA SER A 269 -5.78 -13.69 -4.54
C SER A 269 -6.48 -12.52 -5.21
N LEU A 270 -6.45 -11.36 -4.56
CA LEU A 270 -7.07 -10.13 -5.05
C LEU A 270 -5.97 -9.13 -5.42
N ASN A 271 -6.08 -8.55 -6.62
CA ASN A 271 -5.28 -7.40 -7.01
C ASN A 271 -5.91 -6.13 -6.40
N ASP A 272 -5.55 -5.83 -5.15
CA ASP A 272 -6.07 -4.68 -4.41
C ASP A 272 -5.35 -3.35 -4.73
N ILE A 273 -4.43 -3.33 -5.71
CA ILE A 273 -3.88 -2.09 -6.27
C ILE A 273 -4.98 -1.28 -7.00
N TYR A 274 -6.06 -1.94 -7.45
CA TYR A 274 -7.29 -1.29 -7.89
C TYR A 274 -8.03 -0.49 -6.81
N TRP A 275 -7.58 -0.56 -5.54
CA TRP A 275 -8.14 0.16 -4.40
C TRP A 275 -7.12 1.08 -3.71
N TYR A 276 -5.91 1.20 -4.27
CA TYR A 276 -4.75 1.87 -3.67
C TYR A 276 -4.60 3.32 -4.15
N LYS A 277 -4.41 4.26 -3.24
CA LYS A 277 -4.37 5.72 -3.50
C LYS A 277 -3.29 6.18 -4.48
N HIS A 278 -2.18 5.45 -4.64
CA HIS A 278 -1.13 5.83 -5.59
C HIS A 278 -1.25 5.12 -6.94
N ASN A 279 -2.26 4.29 -7.15
CA ASN A 279 -2.67 3.92 -8.50
C ASN A 279 -3.48 5.08 -9.09
N PHE A 280 -2.82 5.94 -9.88
CA PHE A 280 -3.45 7.17 -10.36
C PHE A 280 -4.59 6.92 -11.37
N TRP A 281 -4.61 5.77 -12.04
CA TRP A 281 -5.77 5.31 -12.84
C TRP A 281 -7.06 5.03 -12.06
N LEU A 282 -7.14 5.41 -10.78
CA LEU A 282 -8.39 5.40 -10.01
C LEU A 282 -9.04 6.79 -9.95
N TYR A 283 -8.45 7.80 -10.61
CA TYR A 283 -8.91 9.18 -10.66
C TYR A 283 -9.31 9.66 -12.07
N ASP A 284 -9.36 8.78 -13.08
CA ASP A 284 -9.75 9.09 -14.48
C ASP A 284 -11.28 9.16 -14.74
N ASP A 285 -12.12 9.28 -13.71
CA ASP A 285 -13.58 9.38 -13.87
C ASP A 285 -14.24 10.11 -12.67
N ASP A 286 -15.30 10.87 -12.94
CA ASP A 286 -16.19 11.43 -11.91
C ASP A 286 -17.27 10.41 -11.47
N GLU A 287 -17.53 9.34 -12.24
CA GLU A 287 -18.42 8.25 -11.86
C GLU A 287 -17.76 7.31 -10.83
N GLN A 288 -18.49 7.01 -9.76
CA GLN A 288 -18.00 6.16 -8.69
C GLN A 288 -17.95 4.69 -9.15
N GLN A 289 -16.75 4.10 -9.14
CA GLN A 289 -16.55 2.67 -9.39
C GLN A 289 -16.09 1.96 -8.09
N PRO A 290 -17.01 1.40 -7.28
CA PRO A 290 -16.70 0.79 -5.97
C PRO A 290 -16.12 -0.63 -6.06
N ASP A 291 -16.17 -1.25 -7.23
CA ASP A 291 -15.51 -2.52 -7.56
C ASP A 291 -14.88 -2.42 -8.96
N PRO A 292 -13.75 -1.70 -9.12
CA PRO A 292 -13.08 -1.57 -10.41
C PRO A 292 -12.75 -2.94 -10.99
N ASN A 293 -13.02 -3.13 -12.27
CA ASN A 293 -12.82 -4.37 -13.02
C ASN A 293 -13.58 -5.61 -12.49
N GLY A 294 -14.51 -5.46 -11.52
CA GLY A 294 -15.35 -6.56 -11.02
C GLY A 294 -14.60 -7.62 -10.18
N ILE A 295 -13.48 -7.24 -9.57
CA ILE A 295 -12.56 -8.17 -8.88
C ILE A 295 -13.14 -8.75 -7.57
N LEU A 296 -14.32 -8.32 -7.13
CA LEU A 296 -14.99 -8.86 -5.93
C LEU A 296 -15.89 -10.10 -6.19
N ALA A 297 -15.93 -10.64 -7.41
CA ALA A 297 -16.84 -11.71 -7.85
C ALA A 297 -16.63 -13.13 -7.22
N PHE A 298 -15.90 -13.25 -6.10
CA PHE A 298 -15.41 -14.51 -5.54
C PHE A 298 -16.11 -14.93 -4.22
N THR A 299 -16.08 -16.22 -3.83
CA THR A 299 -16.78 -16.71 -2.60
C THR A 299 -16.06 -17.79 -1.78
N ARG A 300 -16.19 -17.70 -0.44
CA ARG A 300 -15.89 -18.70 0.63
C ARG A 300 -14.42 -19.13 0.85
N VAL A 301 -13.59 -18.33 1.52
CA VAL A 301 -12.12 -18.47 1.37
C VAL A 301 -11.22 -18.01 2.55
N TRP A 302 -9.91 -18.23 2.41
CA TRP A 302 -8.88 -17.25 2.80
C TRP A 302 -8.69 -16.17 1.74
N ILE A 303 -8.47 -14.93 2.15
CA ILE A 303 -8.18 -13.81 1.24
C ILE A 303 -6.71 -13.44 1.35
N ILE A 304 -6.00 -13.39 0.22
CA ILE A 304 -4.65 -12.83 0.13
C ILE A 304 -4.70 -11.62 -0.81
N ALA A 305 -4.02 -10.54 -0.43
CA ALA A 305 -3.92 -9.30 -1.21
C ALA A 305 -2.66 -8.51 -0.76
N HIS A 306 -2.33 -7.37 -1.36
CA HIS A 306 -1.13 -6.62 -1.03
C HIS A 306 -1.38 -5.57 0.06
N VAL A 307 -2.32 -4.64 -0.15
CA VAL A 307 -2.56 -3.45 0.68
C VAL A 307 -3.59 -3.76 1.78
N PRO A 308 -3.24 -3.67 3.08
CA PRO A 308 -4.22 -3.85 4.14
C PRO A 308 -5.32 -2.80 4.02
N LEU A 309 -6.58 -3.23 3.89
CA LEU A 309 -7.69 -2.33 3.51
C LEU A 309 -8.18 -1.41 4.64
N GLY A 310 -7.60 -1.54 5.83
CA GLY A 310 -7.70 -0.56 6.91
C GLY A 310 -6.59 0.50 6.90
N HIS A 311 -5.57 0.37 6.05
CA HIS A 311 -4.47 1.32 5.96
C HIS A 311 -4.93 2.66 5.38
N SER A 312 -4.16 3.72 5.63
CA SER A 312 -4.39 5.07 5.10
C SER A 312 -4.44 5.10 3.57
N ASP A 313 -3.79 4.15 2.91
CA ASP A 313 -3.53 4.18 1.47
C ASP A 313 -4.62 3.44 0.67
N ALA A 314 -5.58 2.81 1.34
CA ALA A 314 -6.75 2.21 0.69
C ALA A 314 -7.88 3.24 0.56
N LEU A 315 -8.42 3.42 -0.65
CA LEU A 315 -9.55 4.31 -0.91
C LEU A 315 -10.80 3.91 -0.11
N TYR A 316 -11.53 4.91 0.39
CA TYR A 316 -12.64 4.70 1.33
C TYR A 316 -13.83 3.95 0.72
N ASP A 317 -14.19 4.24 -0.55
CA ASP A 317 -15.33 3.62 -1.23
C ASP A 317 -15.09 2.12 -1.44
N GLN A 318 -13.93 1.77 -2.01
CA GLN A 318 -13.54 0.40 -2.33
C GLN A 318 -13.26 -0.43 -1.07
N SER A 319 -12.56 0.13 -0.08
CA SER A 319 -12.39 -0.50 1.25
C SER A 319 -13.75 -0.78 1.93
N ASN A 320 -14.71 0.14 1.80
CA ASN A 320 -16.06 -0.08 2.32
C ASN A 320 -16.85 -1.14 1.53
N CYS A 321 -16.71 -1.17 0.20
CA CYS A 321 -17.28 -2.20 -0.67
C CYS A 321 -16.79 -3.60 -0.25
N PHE A 322 -15.48 -3.79 -0.12
CA PHE A 322 -14.89 -5.03 0.39
C PHE A 322 -15.34 -5.34 1.82
N ASN A 323 -15.39 -4.35 2.72
CA ASN A 323 -15.87 -4.58 4.09
C ASN A 323 -17.30 -5.12 4.11
N GLN A 324 -18.21 -4.68 3.22
CA GLN A 324 -19.56 -5.25 3.15
C GLN A 324 -19.54 -6.77 2.83
N ILE A 325 -18.62 -7.21 1.97
CA ILE A 325 -18.40 -8.63 1.64
C ILE A 325 -17.83 -9.37 2.86
N VAL A 326 -16.85 -8.79 3.56
CA VAL A 326 -16.31 -9.35 4.80
C VAL A 326 -17.42 -9.52 5.84
N GLN A 327 -18.23 -8.48 6.08
CA GLN A 327 -19.37 -8.56 7.01
C GLN A 327 -20.38 -9.61 6.60
N ARG A 328 -20.68 -9.73 5.29
CA ARG A 328 -21.60 -10.74 4.74
C ARG A 328 -21.09 -12.18 4.90
N TYR A 329 -19.78 -12.39 4.86
CA TYR A 329 -19.14 -13.72 4.83
C TYR A 329 -18.23 -14.03 6.04
N HIS A 330 -18.26 -13.25 7.12
CA HIS A 330 -17.39 -13.43 8.30
C HIS A 330 -17.41 -14.84 8.90
N ASN A 331 -18.55 -15.54 8.89
CA ASN A 331 -18.66 -16.95 9.32
C ASN A 331 -18.02 -17.97 8.34
N THR A 332 -17.33 -17.52 7.30
CA THR A 332 -16.69 -18.37 6.28
C THR A 332 -15.29 -17.90 5.91
N ILE A 333 -14.99 -16.61 6.06
CA ILE A 333 -13.63 -16.10 5.90
C ILE A 333 -12.81 -16.46 7.15
N ALA A 334 -11.92 -17.45 7.03
CA ALA A 334 -11.12 -17.93 8.16
C ALA A 334 -9.82 -17.12 8.39
N GLY A 335 -9.44 -16.27 7.44
CA GLY A 335 -8.27 -15.39 7.53
C GLY A 335 -8.14 -14.47 6.33
N GLN A 336 -7.53 -13.30 6.56
CA GLN A 336 -7.12 -12.35 5.53
C GLN A 336 -5.62 -12.07 5.70
N PHE A 337 -4.86 -11.96 4.63
CA PHE A 337 -3.40 -11.86 4.66
C PHE A 337 -2.92 -10.76 3.70
N TYR A 338 -2.10 -9.85 4.22
CA TYR A 338 -1.66 -8.63 3.55
C TYR A 338 -0.15 -8.38 3.74
N GLY A 339 0.38 -7.42 2.98
CA GLY A 339 1.77 -6.97 3.01
C GLY A 339 1.88 -5.45 3.14
N HIS A 340 2.47 -4.82 2.11
CA HIS A 340 2.60 -3.37 1.89
C HIS A 340 3.38 -2.58 2.94
N THR A 341 2.93 -2.58 4.19
CA THR A 341 3.40 -1.66 5.25
C THR A 341 4.84 -1.88 5.75
N HIS A 342 5.52 -2.90 5.23
CA HIS A 342 6.83 -3.41 5.65
C HIS A 342 6.99 -3.75 7.14
N LYS A 343 5.92 -3.71 7.94
CA LYS A 343 5.93 -3.88 9.40
C LYS A 343 5.22 -5.18 9.79
N ASP A 344 5.66 -5.79 10.90
CA ASP A 344 4.91 -6.90 11.47
C ASP A 344 3.66 -6.35 12.19
N ARG A 345 2.49 -6.50 11.56
CA ARG A 345 1.23 -5.93 12.03
C ARG A 345 0.06 -6.92 11.93
N PHE A 346 -1.06 -6.51 12.49
CA PHE A 346 -2.37 -7.09 12.26
C PHE A 346 -3.41 -5.95 12.25
N ALA A 347 -4.61 -6.21 11.76
CA ALA A 347 -5.72 -5.26 11.80
C ALA A 347 -7.04 -5.98 12.07
N VAL A 348 -7.79 -5.53 13.08
CA VAL A 348 -9.07 -6.12 13.49
C VAL A 348 -10.23 -5.40 12.79
N GLY A 349 -11.12 -6.16 12.17
CA GLY A 349 -12.37 -5.67 11.60
C GLY A 349 -13.58 -5.95 12.49
N TYR A 350 -14.56 -5.05 12.45
CA TYR A 350 -15.72 -5.06 13.35
C TYR A 350 -17.04 -5.03 12.57
N SER A 351 -18.07 -5.71 13.09
CA SER A 351 -19.45 -5.58 12.64
C SER A 351 -20.07 -4.23 12.98
N ASP A 352 -19.60 -3.61 14.06
CA ASP A 352 -19.94 -2.25 14.48
C ASP A 352 -18.65 -1.53 14.89
N TYR A 353 -18.23 -0.58 14.05
CA TYR A 353 -17.05 0.25 14.28
C TYR A 353 -17.30 1.41 15.28
N ALA A 354 -18.56 1.74 15.59
CA ALA A 354 -18.88 2.71 16.64
C ALA A 354 -18.77 2.07 18.05
N HIS A 355 -18.98 0.76 18.14
CA HIS A 355 -18.89 -0.01 19.38
C HIS A 355 -17.85 -1.14 19.28
N GLN A 356 -16.58 -0.76 19.09
CA GLN A 356 -15.45 -1.71 19.03
C GLN A 356 -15.30 -2.50 20.34
N SER A 357 -15.49 -3.81 20.28
CA SER A 357 -15.39 -4.72 21.42
C SER A 357 -14.99 -6.12 20.95
N ALA A 358 -14.60 -7.01 21.87
CA ALA A 358 -14.38 -8.42 21.56
C ALA A 358 -15.64 -9.15 21.03
N ALA A 359 -16.84 -8.60 21.22
CA ALA A 359 -18.10 -9.15 20.71
C ALA A 359 -18.45 -8.67 19.30
N THR A 360 -17.96 -7.49 18.90
CA THR A 360 -18.14 -6.93 17.55
C THR A 360 -16.96 -7.20 16.62
N ALA A 361 -15.79 -7.56 17.16
CA ALA A 361 -14.62 -8.04 16.40
C ALA A 361 -14.93 -9.36 15.67
N ASN A 362 -14.99 -9.32 14.34
CA ASN A 362 -15.40 -10.46 13.52
C ASN A 362 -14.51 -10.72 12.29
N SER A 363 -13.42 -9.97 12.14
CA SER A 363 -12.44 -10.17 11.07
C SER A 363 -11.01 -9.86 11.56
N ILE A 364 -10.01 -10.52 10.99
CA ILE A 364 -8.59 -10.29 11.27
C ILE A 364 -7.80 -10.30 9.96
N GLY A 365 -7.06 -9.22 9.70
CA GLY A 365 -6.06 -9.13 8.66
C GLY A 365 -4.66 -9.30 9.25
N TRP A 366 -3.92 -10.29 8.74
CA TRP A 366 -2.53 -10.56 9.11
C TRP A 366 -1.58 -9.86 8.15
N ILE A 367 -0.82 -8.89 8.65
CA ILE A 367 0.06 -8.06 7.82
C ILE A 367 1.49 -8.59 8.01
N ALA A 368 2.08 -9.15 6.95
CA ALA A 368 3.43 -9.70 7.00
C ALA A 368 4.50 -8.59 6.95
N PRO A 369 5.62 -8.78 7.68
CA PRO A 369 6.79 -7.92 7.49
C PRO A 369 7.42 -8.14 6.11
N SER A 370 8.27 -7.20 5.70
CA SER A 370 9.04 -7.31 4.45
C SER A 370 10.20 -8.29 4.53
N ILE A 371 10.48 -8.95 3.42
CA ILE A 371 11.80 -9.55 3.16
C ILE A 371 12.82 -8.46 2.82
N THR A 372 12.43 -7.36 2.16
CA THR A 372 13.36 -6.25 1.90
C THR A 372 13.93 -5.69 3.21
N PRO A 373 15.27 -5.60 3.33
CA PRO A 373 15.94 -5.04 4.50
C PRO A 373 15.89 -3.49 4.53
N ARG A 374 15.29 -2.85 3.51
CA ARG A 374 15.23 -1.41 3.30
C ARG A 374 14.91 -0.61 4.57
N GLU A 375 13.81 -0.94 5.24
CA GLU A 375 13.35 -0.25 6.46
C GLU A 375 13.75 -0.93 7.78
N ALA A 376 13.87 -2.25 7.77
CA ALA A 376 14.07 -3.08 8.94
C ALA A 376 14.57 -4.47 8.53
N ASN A 377 15.23 -5.17 9.46
CA ASN A 377 15.76 -6.53 9.30
C ASN A 377 14.83 -7.48 8.50
N SER A 378 15.34 -8.22 7.50
CA SER A 378 14.49 -9.05 6.62
C SER A 378 13.69 -10.09 7.40
N ALA A 379 12.42 -10.31 7.05
CA ALA A 379 11.58 -11.27 7.75
C ALA A 379 10.47 -11.93 6.92
N PHE A 380 9.95 -13.02 7.45
CA PHE A 380 8.76 -13.70 6.93
C PHE A 380 7.93 -14.34 8.05
N LYS A 381 6.65 -14.61 7.79
CA LYS A 381 5.75 -15.28 8.75
C LYS A 381 5.56 -16.75 8.43
N VAL A 382 5.43 -17.57 9.48
CA VAL A 382 4.95 -18.95 9.40
C VAL A 382 3.79 -19.12 10.37
N TYR A 383 2.63 -19.46 9.84
CA TYR A 383 1.43 -19.72 10.61
C TYR A 383 1.29 -21.22 10.87
N ASP A 384 0.86 -21.60 12.08
CA ASP A 384 0.25 -22.91 12.31
C ASP A 384 -1.27 -22.77 12.14
N VAL A 385 -1.87 -23.66 11.37
CA VAL A 385 -3.25 -23.55 10.87
C VAL A 385 -4.05 -24.78 11.26
N ASP A 386 -5.23 -24.59 11.86
CA ASP A 386 -6.13 -25.70 12.17
C ASP A 386 -6.68 -26.33 10.86
N PRO A 387 -6.58 -27.66 10.66
CA PRO A 387 -6.95 -28.30 9.40
C PRO A 387 -8.47 -28.51 9.21
N ASP A 388 -9.30 -28.20 10.21
CA ASP A 388 -10.76 -28.36 10.16
C ASP A 388 -11.51 -27.02 10.09
N THR A 389 -10.94 -25.94 10.65
CA THR A 389 -11.49 -24.57 10.63
C THR A 389 -10.74 -23.61 9.72
N TYR A 390 -9.46 -23.87 9.43
CA TYR A 390 -8.51 -22.94 8.78
C TYR A 390 -8.27 -21.63 9.54
N GLU A 391 -8.56 -21.60 10.84
CA GLU A 391 -8.13 -20.51 11.74
C GLU A 391 -6.62 -20.58 12.00
N ILE A 392 -6.01 -19.42 12.27
CA ILE A 392 -4.61 -19.30 12.67
C ILE A 392 -4.46 -19.62 14.16
N MET A 393 -3.64 -20.62 14.46
CA MET A 393 -3.40 -21.18 15.80
C MET A 393 -2.06 -20.74 16.40
N ASP A 394 -1.09 -20.35 15.56
CA ASP A 394 0.16 -19.71 15.97
C ASP A 394 0.67 -18.85 14.81
N ALA A 395 1.43 -17.79 15.11
CA ALA A 395 2.05 -16.92 14.11
C ALA A 395 3.50 -16.63 14.53
N LYS A 396 4.45 -17.20 13.78
CA LYS A 396 5.89 -17.07 14.05
C LYS A 396 6.54 -16.18 13.02
N VAL A 397 7.27 -15.17 13.48
CA VAL A 397 8.07 -14.31 12.62
C VAL A 397 9.52 -14.78 12.66
N PHE A 398 10.07 -15.04 11.50
CA PHE A 398 11.49 -15.32 11.30
C PHE A 398 12.14 -14.04 10.84
N VAL A 399 13.17 -13.58 11.55
CA VAL A 399 13.88 -12.31 11.30
C VAL A 399 15.36 -12.62 11.10
N SER A 400 15.99 -12.03 10.09
CA SER A 400 17.45 -11.97 10.02
C SER A 400 17.96 -10.83 10.88
N ASP A 401 18.69 -11.13 11.95
CA ASP A 401 19.48 -10.07 12.58
C ASP A 401 20.69 -9.74 11.71
N LEU A 402 20.53 -8.73 10.86
CA LEU A 402 21.59 -8.26 9.95
C LEU A 402 22.82 -7.70 10.69
N ALA A 403 22.75 -7.53 12.02
CA ALA A 403 23.90 -7.18 12.86
C ALA A 403 24.59 -8.39 13.49
N ASP A 404 23.97 -9.58 13.50
CA ASP A 404 24.54 -10.82 14.05
C ASP A 404 25.07 -11.71 12.91
N PRO A 405 26.38 -12.01 12.85
CA PRO A 405 26.95 -12.89 11.81
C PRO A 405 26.45 -14.35 11.88
N THR A 406 25.63 -14.72 12.87
CA THR A 406 25.12 -16.08 13.11
C THR A 406 23.59 -16.21 13.01
N PHE A 407 22.86 -15.17 12.55
CA PHE A 407 21.40 -15.00 12.70
C PHE A 407 20.46 -16.14 12.24
N GLN A 408 20.94 -17.19 11.57
CA GLN A 408 20.10 -18.22 10.93
C GLN A 408 19.41 -19.19 11.92
N THR A 409 19.61 -19.05 13.23
CA THR A 409 19.19 -20.04 14.23
C THR A 409 18.42 -19.46 15.41
N ASN A 410 17.08 -19.44 15.34
CA ASN A 410 16.19 -19.69 16.50
C ASN A 410 14.68 -19.76 16.13
N ARG A 411 13.86 -20.37 17.01
CA ARG A 411 12.39 -20.53 16.88
C ARG A 411 11.69 -20.45 18.24
N LEU A 412 10.50 -19.82 18.29
CA LEU A 412 9.58 -19.79 19.44
C LEU A 412 8.18 -20.36 19.06
N ARG A 413 7.30 -20.57 20.02
CA ARG A 413 5.97 -21.22 19.88
C ARG A 413 4.94 -20.68 20.88
N ALA A 414 3.67 -20.61 20.47
CA ALA A 414 2.50 -20.41 21.35
C ALA A 414 1.56 -21.65 21.35
N LYS A 415 0.36 -21.56 21.99
CA LYS A 415 -0.50 -22.72 22.28
C LYS A 415 -2.04 -22.53 22.15
N GLU A 416 -2.56 -21.38 21.68
CA GLU A 416 -4.01 -21.10 21.62
C GLU A 416 -4.44 -20.34 20.34
N SER A 417 -5.71 -20.45 19.92
CA SER A 417 -6.24 -19.82 18.68
C SER A 417 -6.15 -18.29 18.71
N LEU A 418 -5.66 -17.70 17.61
CA LEU A 418 -5.36 -16.28 17.46
C LEU A 418 -6.46 -15.54 16.66
N ASN A 419 -7.72 -15.73 17.08
CA ASN A 419 -8.90 -15.20 16.39
C ASN A 419 -9.14 -13.68 16.61
N PRO A 420 -10.11 -13.04 15.92
CA PRO A 420 -10.35 -11.58 16.03
C PRO A 420 -10.61 -11.09 17.46
N ALA A 421 -11.34 -11.86 18.27
CA ALA A 421 -11.66 -11.50 19.65
C ALA A 421 -10.44 -11.59 20.58
N PHE A 422 -9.50 -12.50 20.31
CA PHE A 422 -8.19 -12.52 20.97
C PHE A 422 -7.40 -11.25 20.64
N TRP A 423 -7.26 -10.89 19.35
CA TRP A 423 -6.49 -9.71 18.95
C TRP A 423 -7.10 -8.39 19.41
N HIS A 424 -8.43 -8.28 19.51
CA HIS A 424 -9.05 -7.14 20.18
C HIS A 424 -8.57 -7.00 21.63
N LYS A 425 -8.59 -8.08 22.42
CA LYS A 425 -8.11 -8.08 23.82
C LYS A 425 -6.62 -7.73 23.95
N VAL A 426 -5.79 -8.14 22.97
CA VAL A 426 -4.39 -7.73 22.91
C VAL A 426 -4.28 -6.19 22.79
N THR A 427 -5.11 -5.55 21.98
CA THR A 427 -5.12 -4.07 21.90
C THR A 427 -5.67 -3.38 23.16
N GLU A 428 -6.62 -4.01 23.89
CA GLU A 428 -7.07 -3.52 25.21
C GLU A 428 -5.93 -3.60 26.26
N ALA A 429 -5.16 -4.69 26.22
CA ALA A 429 -3.96 -4.86 27.04
C ALA A 429 -2.90 -3.81 26.70
N PHE A 430 -2.68 -3.48 25.42
CA PHE A 430 -1.75 -2.41 25.03
C PHE A 430 -2.15 -1.05 25.61
N ALA A 431 -3.44 -0.71 25.61
CA ALA A 431 -3.91 0.56 26.17
C ALA A 431 -3.57 0.71 27.66
N THR A 432 -3.60 -0.37 28.43
CA THR A 432 -3.44 -0.38 29.89
C THR A 432 -2.06 -0.82 30.39
N ASN A 433 -1.28 -1.55 29.59
CA ASN A 433 0.04 -2.07 29.93
C ASN A 433 1.07 -1.57 28.92
N ASP A 434 1.89 -0.58 29.33
CA ASP A 434 2.87 0.01 28.43
C ASP A 434 4.00 -0.96 28.07
N THR A 435 4.48 -1.78 29.00
CA THR A 435 5.51 -2.81 28.73
C THR A 435 5.08 -3.74 27.59
N ALA A 436 3.83 -4.20 27.59
CA ALA A 436 3.28 -5.03 26.52
C ALA A 436 3.21 -4.28 25.17
N PHE A 437 2.86 -3.00 25.20
CA PHE A 437 2.86 -2.15 24.01
C PHE A 437 4.27 -1.89 23.45
N GLN A 438 5.25 -1.58 24.29
CA GLN A 438 6.64 -1.37 23.85
C GLN A 438 7.25 -2.67 23.31
N MET A 439 6.95 -3.84 23.90
CA MET A 439 7.32 -5.13 23.33
C MET A 439 6.73 -5.34 21.93
N TYR A 440 5.43 -5.01 21.74
CA TYR A 440 4.82 -5.03 20.41
C TYR A 440 5.52 -4.08 19.42
N ARG A 441 5.87 -2.85 19.83
CA ARG A 441 6.64 -1.91 18.99
C ARG A 441 8.02 -2.44 18.60
N MET A 442 8.68 -3.21 19.46
CA MET A 442 9.94 -3.89 19.11
C MET A 442 9.74 -4.98 18.05
N PHE A 443 8.67 -5.79 18.14
CA PHE A 443 8.36 -6.82 17.15
C PHE A 443 7.91 -6.23 15.81
N GLU A 444 7.00 -5.26 15.81
CA GLU A 444 6.53 -4.51 14.63
C GLU A 444 7.69 -4.03 13.77
N LYS A 445 8.70 -3.45 14.43
CA LYS A 445 9.90 -2.85 13.85
C LYS A 445 11.11 -3.78 13.78
N ARG A 446 10.95 -5.05 14.18
CA ARG A 446 11.97 -6.11 14.11
C ARG A 446 13.30 -5.71 14.76
N GLY A 447 13.21 -4.99 15.89
CA GLY A 447 14.35 -4.46 16.65
C GLY A 447 15.02 -3.20 16.07
N THR A 448 14.64 -2.75 14.87
CA THR A 448 15.31 -1.68 14.14
C THR A 448 14.50 -0.39 14.08
N GLY A 449 15.10 0.75 14.42
CA GLY A 449 14.42 2.06 14.35
C GLY A 449 13.26 2.23 15.35
N VAL A 450 13.28 1.49 16.47
CA VAL A 450 12.31 1.64 17.56
C VAL A 450 12.53 3.01 18.23
N THR A 451 11.60 3.93 18.01
CA THR A 451 11.60 5.27 18.62
C THR A 451 10.63 5.31 19.80
N ALA A 452 10.90 6.20 20.77
CA ALA A 452 9.96 6.50 21.84
C ALA A 452 8.59 6.90 21.25
N CYS A 453 7.53 6.31 21.80
CA CYS A 453 6.15 6.50 21.39
C CYS A 453 5.38 7.01 22.60
N ASP A 454 4.91 8.25 22.52
CA ASP A 454 4.10 8.91 23.55
C ASP A 454 2.63 8.45 23.52
N ALA A 455 1.79 9.09 24.34
CA ALA A 455 0.38 8.73 24.47
C ALA A 455 -0.41 8.88 23.16
N ASP A 456 -0.09 9.88 22.34
CA ASP A 456 -0.78 10.15 21.08
C ASP A 456 -0.33 9.14 20.01
N CYS A 457 0.99 8.91 19.90
CA CYS A 457 1.56 7.82 19.09
C CYS A 457 0.97 6.46 19.45
N LYS A 458 0.82 6.17 20.75
CA LYS A 458 0.24 4.92 21.25
C LYS A 458 -1.24 4.78 20.89
N THR A 459 -2.01 5.86 21.04
CA THR A 459 -3.43 5.91 20.68
C THR A 459 -3.63 5.71 19.18
N GLY A 460 -2.84 6.40 18.34
CA GLY A 460 -2.86 6.24 16.88
C GLY A 460 -2.52 4.81 16.42
N VAL A 461 -1.50 4.18 17.01
CA VAL A 461 -1.14 2.79 16.71
C VAL A 461 -2.26 1.83 17.11
N ILE A 462 -2.85 2.00 18.31
CA ILE A 462 -3.97 1.15 18.76
C ILE A 462 -5.19 1.33 17.84
N CYS A 463 -5.47 2.54 17.34
CA CYS A 463 -6.53 2.74 16.35
C CYS A 463 -6.22 2.05 15.02
N GLN A 464 -5.00 2.18 14.48
CA GLN A 464 -4.58 1.47 13.26
C GLN A 464 -4.79 -0.05 13.38
N LEU A 465 -4.45 -0.64 14.54
CA LEU A 465 -4.69 -2.08 14.82
C LEU A 465 -6.18 -2.45 14.93
N ARG A 466 -7.06 -1.46 15.13
CA ARG A 466 -8.53 -1.61 15.21
C ARG A 466 -9.25 -1.11 13.95
N ALA A 467 -8.52 -0.86 12.87
CA ALA A 467 -9.07 -0.45 11.58
C ALA A 467 -8.75 -1.51 10.52
N LEU A 468 -9.77 -2.24 10.04
CA LEU A 468 -9.72 -3.06 8.82
C LEU A 468 -10.67 -2.52 7.73
N ARG A 469 -11.07 -1.26 7.87
CA ARG A 469 -11.74 -0.43 6.85
C ARG A 469 -11.13 0.98 6.95
N SER A 470 -10.66 1.55 5.85
CA SER A 470 -9.77 2.72 5.87
C SER A 470 -10.42 3.99 6.42
N LYS A 471 -11.73 4.20 6.25
CA LYS A 471 -12.47 5.29 6.92
C LYS A 471 -12.47 5.20 8.46
N ASN A 472 -12.18 4.02 9.03
CA ASN A 472 -12.07 3.83 10.48
C ASN A 472 -10.64 3.87 11.02
N ASN A 473 -9.66 4.19 10.16
CA ASN A 473 -8.32 4.51 10.59
C ASN A 473 -8.28 5.90 11.24
N CYS A 474 -7.32 6.16 12.13
CA CYS A 474 -7.17 7.44 12.85
C CYS A 474 -5.92 8.21 12.41
N VAL A 475 -5.56 8.12 11.12
CA VAL A 475 -4.46 8.81 10.44
C VAL A 475 -4.88 9.11 9.01
#